data_AF-A0A1J1H643-F1
#
_entry.id   AF-A0A1J1H643-F1
#
_cell.length_a   1.000
_cell.length_b   1.000
_cell.length_c   1.000
_cell.angle_alpha   90.00
_cell.angle_beta   90.00
_cell.angle_gamma   90.00
#
_symmetry.space_group_name_H-M   'P 1'
#
loop_
_entity.id
_entity.type
_entity.pdbx_description
1 polymer ?
#
loop_
_entity_poly.entity_id
_entity_poly.type
_entity_poly.pdbx_seq_one_letter_code
_entity_poly.pdbx_strand_id
1 'polypeptide(L)'
;MKIFPILLLIQAFLFFYQQNAESKNIKFNIDGKLHTILYVKKKVSFSDLDLLSVMYHSNHVKHCGNSIIQYLLKLSSNDIFHMNFVVRHIEITYKNVLKYNNKYKIIGAITDYGNTSMKISLYGVGSSSDEMNKNSSFTNLLLNNSESDANEEQNIHKILDNYDEDDDSSSINLSNQEISKLKEKNCVVYFSVNYVLVKVDKNGLKRPIKSKFKEENLPMEVEQVEDLAKALC
;
A
#
# COMPACT_ATOMS: atom_id res chain seq x y z
N MET A 1 30.96 -9.80 31.86
CA MET A 1 30.74 -10.58 30.62
C MET A 1 29.23 -10.67 30.28
N LYS A 2 28.50 -9.54 30.24
CA LYS A 2 27.04 -9.50 29.96
C LYS A 2 26.66 -8.54 28.82
N ILE A 3 27.62 -7.81 28.26
CA ILE A 3 27.38 -6.79 27.21
C ILE A 3 27.15 -7.46 25.84
N PHE A 4 27.86 -8.55 25.58
CA PHE A 4 27.75 -9.29 24.32
C PHE A 4 26.34 -9.89 24.04
N PRO A 5 25.67 -10.57 25.01
CA PRO A 5 24.32 -11.08 24.77
C PRO A 5 23.27 -9.96 24.64
N ILE A 6 23.48 -8.81 25.28
CA ILE A 6 22.60 -7.65 25.16
C ILE A 6 22.71 -7.02 23.77
N LEU A 7 23.93 -6.88 23.24
CA LEU A 7 24.17 -6.37 21.90
C LEU A 7 23.52 -7.28 20.84
N LEU A 8 23.63 -8.60 21.01
CA LEU A 8 23.05 -9.59 20.09
C LEU A 8 21.51 -9.57 20.12
N LEU A 9 20.91 -9.37 21.30
CA LEU A 9 19.47 -9.18 21.44
C LEU A 9 18.99 -7.88 20.78
N ILE A 10 19.72 -6.77 20.94
CA ILE A 10 19.39 -5.49 20.27
C ILE A 10 19.49 -5.65 18.76
N GLN A 11 20.54 -6.33 18.27
CA GLN A 11 20.76 -6.53 16.85
C GLN A 11 19.70 -7.46 16.24
N ALA A 12 19.29 -8.51 16.94
CA ALA A 12 18.15 -9.34 16.56
C ALA A 12 16.84 -8.54 16.56
N PHE A 13 16.61 -7.71 17.59
CA PHE A 13 15.40 -6.87 17.68
C PHE A 13 15.34 -5.84 16.56
N LEU A 14 16.47 -5.21 16.20
CA LEU A 14 16.57 -4.32 15.04
C LEU A 14 16.36 -5.08 13.71
N PHE A 15 16.88 -6.30 13.59
CA PHE A 15 16.67 -7.15 12.40
C PHE A 15 15.20 -7.53 12.22
N PHE A 16 14.50 -7.86 13.31
CA PHE A 16 13.04 -8.08 13.29
C PHE A 16 12.26 -6.79 13.04
N TYR A 17 12.75 -5.63 13.50
CA TYR A 17 12.12 -4.34 13.23
C TYR A 17 12.22 -3.94 11.76
N GLN A 18 13.34 -4.24 11.12
CA GLN A 18 13.59 -3.97 9.69
C GLN A 18 12.73 -4.85 8.78
N GLN A 19 12.21 -5.97 9.30
CA GLN A 19 11.32 -6.88 8.58
C GLN A 19 9.83 -6.51 8.71
N ASN A 20 9.51 -5.42 9.43
CA ASN A 20 8.16 -4.87 9.44
C ASN A 20 7.84 -4.31 8.06
N ALA A 21 6.73 -4.78 7.47
CA ALA A 21 6.15 -4.34 6.21
C ALA A 21 6.43 -2.86 5.91
N GLU A 22 7.39 -2.63 5.00
CA GLU A 22 7.81 -1.29 4.59
C GLU A 22 6.65 -0.63 3.86
N SER A 23 6.14 0.46 4.43
CA SER A 23 5.14 1.30 3.78
C SER A 23 5.86 2.27 2.88
N LYS A 24 5.56 2.28 1.59
CA LYS A 24 6.19 3.18 0.63
C LYS A 24 5.29 4.30 0.13
N ASN A 25 5.89 5.47 -0.12
CA ASN A 25 5.26 6.62 -0.78
C ASN A 25 5.87 6.81 -2.15
N ILE A 26 5.24 6.27 -3.19
CA ILE A 26 5.80 6.20 -4.54
C ILE A 26 5.24 7.33 -5.39
N LYS A 27 6.12 8.15 -5.98
CA LYS A 27 5.71 9.24 -6.87
C LYS A 27 5.52 8.71 -8.29
N PHE A 28 4.29 8.75 -8.78
CA PHE A 28 3.94 8.42 -10.17
C PHE A 28 3.59 9.67 -10.94
N ASN A 29 4.23 9.87 -12.08
CA ASN A 29 3.85 10.91 -13.03
C ASN A 29 2.92 10.31 -14.07
N ILE A 30 1.62 10.62 -13.97
CA ILE A 30 0.58 10.10 -14.85
C ILE A 30 0.05 11.23 -15.72
N ASP A 31 0.31 11.12 -17.02
CA ASP A 31 -0.07 12.11 -18.04
C ASP A 31 0.33 13.56 -17.66
N GLY A 32 1.52 13.71 -17.07
CA GLY A 32 2.08 15.01 -16.67
C GLY A 32 1.65 15.50 -15.29
N LYS A 33 0.86 14.72 -14.53
CA LYS A 33 0.49 15.01 -13.14
C LYS A 33 1.22 14.07 -12.19
N LEU A 34 1.92 14.65 -11.23
CA LEU A 34 2.62 13.90 -10.19
C LEU A 34 1.65 13.55 -9.05
N HIS A 35 1.53 12.25 -8.78
CA HIS A 35 0.71 11.70 -7.71
C HIS A 35 1.56 10.87 -6.76
N THR A 36 1.31 11.00 -5.45
CA THR A 36 2.00 10.21 -4.43
C THR A 36 1.12 9.04 -3.99
N ILE A 37 1.58 7.82 -4.24
CA ILE A 37 0.85 6.58 -4.02
C ILE A 37 1.36 5.89 -2.78
N LEU A 38 0.44 5.56 -1.88
CA LEU A 38 0.66 4.65 -0.77
C LEU A 38 0.81 3.24 -1.34
N TYR A 39 1.90 2.55 -1.03
CA TYR A 39 2.15 1.17 -1.42
C TYR A 39 2.69 0.38 -0.24
N VAL A 40 1.96 -0.61 0.25
CA VAL A 40 2.40 -1.46 1.38
C VAL A 40 2.23 -2.93 1.06
N LYS A 41 3.31 -3.71 1.13
CA LYS A 41 3.23 -5.18 1.06
C LYS A 41 2.82 -5.75 2.41
N LYS A 42 1.84 -6.65 2.43
CA LYS A 42 1.32 -7.32 3.63
C LYS A 42 1.22 -8.83 3.40
N LYS A 43 1.21 -9.54 4.52
CA LYS A 43 0.97 -10.97 4.59
C LYS A 43 0.04 -11.23 5.76
N VAL A 44 -1.01 -12.01 5.54
CA VAL A 44 -1.97 -12.36 6.59
C VAL A 44 -1.29 -13.27 7.61
N SER A 45 -1.23 -12.80 8.84
CA SER A 45 -0.69 -13.55 9.98
C SER A 45 -1.77 -14.40 10.65
N PHE A 46 -1.37 -15.34 11.51
CA PHE A 46 -2.33 -16.17 12.25
C PHE A 46 -3.21 -15.32 13.19
N SER A 47 -2.64 -14.29 13.82
CA SER A 47 -3.36 -13.35 14.68
C SER A 47 -4.38 -12.48 13.92
N ASP A 48 -4.32 -12.46 12.59
CA ASP A 48 -5.26 -11.67 11.79
C ASP A 48 -6.58 -12.41 11.55
N LEU A 49 -6.63 -13.71 11.86
CA LEU A 49 -7.75 -14.59 11.51
C LEU A 49 -8.82 -14.64 12.59
N ASP A 50 -10.05 -14.88 12.16
CA ASP A 50 -11.17 -15.24 13.02
C ASP A 50 -11.33 -16.77 13.17
N LEU A 51 -12.41 -17.18 13.83
CA LEU A 51 -12.74 -18.59 14.05
C LEU A 51 -13.00 -19.38 12.75
N LEU A 52 -13.29 -18.69 11.64
CA LEU A 52 -13.50 -19.29 10.32
C LEU A 52 -12.21 -19.34 9.49
N SER A 53 -11.05 -19.03 10.10
CA SER A 53 -9.75 -18.97 9.42
C SER A 53 -9.69 -17.94 8.28
N VAL A 54 -10.52 -16.90 8.37
CA VAL A 54 -10.51 -15.76 7.44
C VAL A 54 -10.08 -14.50 8.16
N MET A 55 -9.54 -13.54 7.43
CA MET A 55 -9.07 -12.28 8.01
C MET A 55 -10.23 -11.55 8.67
N TYR A 56 -10.11 -11.31 9.98
CA TYR A 56 -11.14 -10.64 10.74
C TYR A 56 -11.34 -9.21 10.22
N HIS A 57 -12.60 -8.78 10.11
CA HIS A 57 -12.97 -7.54 9.44
C HIS A 57 -12.25 -6.30 10.02
N SER A 58 -12.05 -6.24 11.35
CA SER A 58 -11.36 -5.12 11.99
C SER A 58 -9.86 -5.09 11.70
N ASN A 59 -9.24 -6.22 11.38
CA ASN A 59 -7.82 -6.27 10.99
C ASN A 59 -7.59 -5.61 9.63
N HIS A 60 -8.59 -5.60 8.74
CA HIS A 60 -8.51 -4.84 7.49
C HIS A 60 -8.39 -3.34 7.77
N VAL A 61 -9.26 -2.85 8.66
CA VAL A 61 -9.26 -1.45 9.12
C VAL A 61 -7.96 -1.11 9.85
N LYS A 62 -7.44 -2.02 10.68
CA LYS A 62 -6.15 -1.85 11.38
C LYS A 62 -4.98 -1.75 10.40
N HIS A 63 -4.90 -2.65 9.42
CA HIS A 63 -3.82 -2.64 8.43
C HIS A 63 -3.87 -1.38 7.58
N CYS A 64 -5.06 -1.00 7.11
CA CYS A 64 -5.26 0.24 6.35
C CYS A 64 -4.94 1.49 7.17
N GLY A 65 -5.44 1.56 8.42
CA GLY A 65 -5.20 2.70 9.31
C GLY A 65 -3.71 2.90 9.60
N ASN A 66 -2.99 1.81 9.88
CA ASN A 66 -1.54 1.87 10.08
C ASN A 66 -0.81 2.33 8.81
N SER A 67 -1.21 1.84 7.64
CA SER A 67 -0.63 2.29 6.36
C SER A 67 -0.89 3.77 6.09
N ILE A 68 -2.10 4.27 6.35
CA ILE A 68 -2.43 5.70 6.23
C ILE A 68 -1.57 6.55 7.16
N ILE A 69 -1.35 6.09 8.40
CA ILE A 69 -0.53 6.81 9.35
C ILE A 69 0.89 6.99 8.79
N GLN A 70 1.50 5.91 8.32
CA GLN A 70 2.85 5.96 7.74
C GLN A 70 2.90 6.85 6.50
N TYR A 71 1.91 6.72 5.62
CA TYR A 71 1.80 7.54 4.42
C TYR A 71 1.75 9.04 4.74
N LEU A 72 0.90 9.45 5.68
CA LEU A 72 0.74 10.84 6.06
C LEU A 72 1.93 11.41 6.83
N LEU A 73 2.62 10.59 7.64
CA LEU A 73 3.87 11.00 8.29
C LEU A 73 4.91 11.38 7.25
N LYS A 74 5.09 10.53 6.24
CA LYS A 74 6.03 10.75 5.13
C LYS A 74 5.66 11.99 4.31
N LEU A 75 4.37 12.19 4.00
CA LEU A 75 3.89 13.40 3.31
C LEU A 75 4.12 14.69 4.12
N SER A 76 4.24 14.58 5.44
CA SER A 76 4.43 15.73 6.35
C SER A 76 5.90 15.95 6.70
N SER A 77 6.83 15.44 5.87
CA SER A 77 8.28 15.47 6.11
C SER A 77 8.68 14.86 7.46
N ASN A 78 7.97 13.81 7.87
CA ASN A 78 8.14 13.09 9.14
C ASN A 78 7.94 13.93 10.42
N ASP A 79 7.32 15.12 10.32
CA ASP A 79 6.93 15.88 11.50
C ASP A 79 5.62 15.34 12.09
N ILE A 80 5.74 14.58 13.18
CA ILE A 80 4.61 14.03 13.95
C ILE A 80 3.69 15.15 14.45
N PHE A 81 4.21 16.33 14.78
CA PHE A 81 3.41 17.48 15.24
C PHE A 81 2.63 18.16 14.12
N HIS A 82 2.93 17.85 12.85
CA HIS A 82 2.15 18.27 11.68
C HIS A 82 1.01 17.31 11.33
N MET A 83 0.99 16.13 11.95
CA MET A 83 0.02 15.08 11.70
C MET A 83 -1.29 15.25 12.49
N ASN A 84 -1.89 16.43 12.43
CA ASN A 84 -3.12 16.72 13.15
C ASN A 84 -4.35 16.28 12.35
N PHE A 85 -4.45 15.00 12.01
CA PHE A 85 -5.62 14.43 11.34
C PHE A 85 -6.32 13.42 12.23
N VAL A 86 -7.64 13.51 12.30
CA VAL A 86 -8.50 12.53 12.98
C VAL A 86 -9.41 11.84 11.98
N VAL A 87 -9.64 10.55 12.19
CA VAL A 87 -10.58 9.79 11.36
C VAL A 87 -12.00 10.20 11.71
N ARG A 88 -12.76 10.65 10.71
CA ARG A 88 -14.19 10.97 10.84
C ARG A 88 -15.06 9.81 10.39
N HIS A 89 -14.69 9.16 9.30
CA HIS A 89 -15.51 8.11 8.68
C HIS A 89 -14.62 7.10 7.95
N ILE A 90 -15.03 5.84 8.01
CA ILE A 90 -14.41 4.73 7.29
C ILE A 90 -15.54 3.96 6.61
N GLU A 91 -15.41 3.76 5.30
CA GLU A 91 -16.30 2.94 4.50
C GLU A 91 -15.45 1.85 3.86
N ILE A 92 -15.76 0.57 4.15
CA ILE A 92 -15.05 -0.58 3.61
C ILE A 92 -16.00 -1.51 2.87
N THR A 93 -15.59 -1.98 1.70
CA THR A 93 -16.27 -3.00 0.92
C THR A 93 -15.37 -4.24 0.83
N TYR A 94 -15.89 -5.39 1.24
CA TYR A 94 -15.20 -6.68 1.14
C TYR A 94 -15.65 -7.38 -0.15
N LYS A 95 -14.71 -7.65 -1.05
CA LYS A 95 -14.95 -8.27 -2.36
C LYS A 95 -14.55 -9.75 -2.36
N ASN A 96 -13.40 -10.08 -1.78
CA ASN A 96 -12.88 -11.45 -1.64
C ASN A 96 -12.27 -11.66 -0.26
N VAL A 97 -12.13 -12.93 0.12
CA VAL A 97 -11.66 -13.34 1.44
C VAL A 97 -10.13 -13.44 1.46
N LEU A 98 -9.53 -12.85 2.49
CA LEU A 98 -8.12 -13.06 2.84
C LEU A 98 -8.00 -14.20 3.87
N LYS A 99 -7.08 -15.14 3.64
CA LYS A 99 -6.79 -16.30 4.51
C LYS A 99 -5.34 -16.28 4.98
N TYR A 100 -5.02 -17.18 5.92
CA TYR A 100 -3.66 -17.35 6.43
C TYR A 100 -2.63 -17.42 5.30
N ASN A 101 -1.50 -16.72 5.48
CA ASN A 101 -0.36 -16.75 4.58
C ASN A 101 -0.60 -16.12 3.19
N ASN A 102 -1.81 -15.65 2.87
CA ASN A 102 -2.01 -14.84 1.66
C ASN A 102 -1.14 -13.59 1.73
N LYS A 103 -0.43 -13.32 0.63
CA LYS A 103 0.29 -12.07 0.41
C LYS A 103 -0.63 -11.13 -0.36
N TYR A 104 -0.65 -9.87 0.05
CA TYR A 104 -1.42 -8.84 -0.62
C TYR A 104 -0.72 -7.50 -0.48
N LYS A 105 -1.13 -6.53 -1.28
CA LYS A 105 -0.64 -5.16 -1.27
C LYS A 105 -1.80 -4.25 -0.88
N ILE A 106 -1.51 -3.21 -0.11
CA ILE A 106 -2.43 -2.10 0.13
C ILE A 106 -1.91 -0.95 -0.73
N ILE A 107 -2.73 -0.53 -1.69
CA ILE A 107 -2.39 0.53 -2.64
C ILE A 107 -3.43 1.62 -2.52
N GLY A 108 -3.03 2.88 -2.48
CA GLY A 108 -3.98 3.96 -2.40
C GLY A 108 -3.41 5.35 -2.55
N ALA A 109 -4.29 6.34 -2.57
CA ALA A 109 -3.92 7.74 -2.73
C ALA A 109 -4.95 8.64 -2.07
N ILE A 110 -4.59 9.92 -1.93
CA ILE A 110 -5.56 10.98 -1.67
C ILE A 110 -6.46 11.10 -2.90
N THR A 111 -7.77 11.09 -2.71
CA THR A 111 -8.74 11.16 -3.82
C THR A 111 -9.59 12.40 -3.81
N ASP A 112 -9.66 13.12 -2.69
CA ASP A 112 -10.43 14.35 -2.59
C ASP A 112 -9.95 15.23 -1.43
N TYR A 113 -10.18 16.54 -1.57
CA TYR A 113 -9.96 17.53 -0.52
C TYR A 113 -11.19 18.42 -0.32
N GLY A 114 -11.69 18.43 0.91
CA GLY A 114 -12.52 19.52 1.42
C GLY A 114 -11.68 20.71 1.93
N ASN A 115 -12.33 21.63 2.63
CA ASN A 115 -11.62 22.73 3.29
C ASN A 115 -10.77 22.22 4.47
N THR A 116 -11.38 21.43 5.36
CA THR A 116 -10.72 20.87 6.56
C THR A 116 -10.62 19.34 6.52
N SER A 117 -10.99 18.71 5.42
CA SER A 117 -11.04 17.25 5.30
C SER A 117 -10.34 16.77 4.04
N MET A 118 -9.88 15.52 4.07
CA MET A 118 -9.35 14.82 2.90
C MET A 118 -9.91 13.40 2.88
N LYS A 119 -10.07 12.87 1.67
CA LYS A 119 -10.46 11.48 1.42
C LYS A 119 -9.26 10.71 0.92
N ILE A 120 -9.02 9.52 1.49
CA ILE A 120 -8.00 8.58 1.03
C ILE A 120 -8.71 7.28 0.65
N SER A 121 -8.50 6.82 -0.58
CA SER A 121 -9.03 5.55 -1.06
C SER A 121 -7.91 4.53 -1.14
N LEU A 122 -8.17 3.33 -0.65
CA LEU A 122 -7.24 2.21 -0.58
C LEU A 122 -7.87 0.96 -1.20
N TYR A 123 -7.04 0.13 -1.82
CA TYR A 123 -7.41 -1.16 -2.38
C TYR A 123 -6.46 -2.22 -1.86
N GLY A 124 -7.03 -3.31 -1.35
CA GLY A 124 -6.30 -4.52 -0.99
C GLY A 124 -6.29 -5.47 -2.17
N VAL A 125 -5.12 -5.70 -2.77
CA VAL A 125 -4.97 -6.48 -4.01
C VAL A 125 -3.93 -7.57 -3.86
N GLY A 126 -4.06 -8.67 -4.58
CA GLY A 126 -3.01 -9.69 -4.67
C GLY A 126 -3.30 -10.70 -5.78
N SER A 127 -2.34 -11.58 -6.05
CA SER A 127 -2.46 -12.57 -7.13
C SER A 127 -3.27 -13.79 -6.68
N SER A 128 -4.17 -14.28 -7.52
CA SER A 128 -4.91 -15.54 -7.30
C SER A 128 -4.00 -16.79 -7.35
N SER A 129 -2.79 -16.67 -7.91
CA SER A 129 -1.87 -17.79 -8.12
C SER A 129 -1.36 -18.45 -6.82
N ASP A 130 -1.43 -17.74 -5.68
CA ASP A 130 -1.07 -18.29 -4.36
C ASP A 130 -2.09 -19.31 -3.83
N GLU A 131 -3.30 -19.43 -4.41
CA GLU A 131 -4.30 -20.42 -3.98
C GLU A 131 -4.23 -21.77 -4.72
N MET A 132 -3.57 -21.87 -5.89
CA MET A 132 -3.53 -23.12 -6.68
C MET A 132 -2.43 -24.11 -6.29
N ASN A 133 -1.40 -23.70 -5.53
CA ASN A 133 -0.19 -24.53 -5.30
C ASN A 133 -0.19 -25.38 -4.02
N LYS A 134 -1.35 -25.86 -3.55
CA LYS A 134 -1.40 -26.87 -2.48
C LYS A 134 -1.80 -28.28 -2.90
N ASN A 135 -2.18 -28.51 -4.16
CA ASN A 135 -2.67 -29.83 -4.61
C ASN A 135 -2.02 -30.45 -5.86
N SER A 136 -0.88 -29.95 -6.36
CA SER A 136 -0.09 -30.65 -7.38
C SER A 136 1.36 -30.76 -6.91
N SER A 137 1.69 -31.80 -6.15
CA SER A 137 2.26 -33.03 -6.71
C SER A 137 3.46 -32.74 -7.62
N PHE A 138 4.65 -33.08 -7.11
CA PHE A 138 5.89 -33.30 -7.84
C PHE A 138 5.65 -33.66 -9.32
N THR A 139 5.83 -32.74 -10.26
CA THR A 139 6.13 -33.05 -11.66
C THR A 139 6.59 -31.79 -12.39
N ASN A 140 7.64 -31.95 -13.18
CA ASN A 140 8.11 -31.08 -14.27
C ASN A 140 9.08 -29.95 -13.89
N LEU A 141 10.28 -30.38 -13.50
CA LEU A 141 11.50 -29.79 -14.03
C LEU A 141 11.48 -29.86 -15.57
N LEU A 142 11.78 -28.73 -16.20
CA LEU A 142 11.98 -28.48 -17.64
C LEU A 142 10.72 -28.28 -18.49
N LEU A 143 10.46 -27.03 -18.88
CA LEU A 143 10.03 -26.69 -20.24
C LEU A 143 10.37 -25.22 -20.57
N ASN A 144 10.92 -25.07 -21.77
CA ASN A 144 11.54 -23.89 -22.36
C ASN A 144 10.56 -22.75 -22.67
N ASN A 145 11.14 -21.54 -22.68
CA ASN A 145 10.89 -20.37 -23.53
C ASN A 145 9.55 -20.28 -24.27
N SER A 146 8.73 -19.34 -23.79
CA SER A 146 7.87 -18.51 -24.65
C SER A 146 8.10 -17.04 -24.28
N GLU A 147 8.29 -16.24 -25.33
CA GLU A 147 8.83 -14.89 -25.35
C GLU A 147 7.85 -13.78 -24.91
N SER A 148 8.48 -12.66 -24.56
CA SER A 148 8.08 -11.24 -24.59
C SER A 148 7.21 -10.58 -23.51
N ASP A 149 6.22 -11.23 -22.88
CA ASP A 149 5.32 -10.45 -21.98
C ASP A 149 5.70 -10.51 -20.48
N ALA A 150 6.40 -11.58 -20.05
CA ALA A 150 6.81 -11.75 -18.64
C ALA A 150 7.95 -10.81 -18.20
N ASN A 151 8.60 -10.11 -19.15
CA ASN A 151 9.79 -9.32 -18.88
C ASN A 151 9.48 -7.90 -18.38
N GLU A 152 8.33 -7.32 -18.77
CA GLU A 152 7.90 -5.98 -18.32
C GLU A 152 7.23 -6.02 -16.93
N GLU A 153 6.36 -7.00 -16.65
CA GLU A 153 5.72 -7.20 -15.33
C GLU A 153 6.76 -7.47 -14.22
N GLN A 154 7.79 -8.29 -14.50
CA GLN A 154 8.89 -8.50 -13.56
C GLN A 154 9.75 -7.25 -13.36
N ASN A 155 9.70 -6.28 -14.29
CA ASN A 155 10.50 -5.07 -14.23
C ASN A 155 9.88 -4.05 -13.28
N ILE A 156 8.55 -3.84 -13.35
CA ILE A 156 7.89 -2.85 -12.49
C ILE A 156 7.97 -3.25 -11.02
N HIS A 157 7.76 -4.52 -10.67
CA HIS A 157 7.88 -4.97 -9.27
C HIS A 157 9.30 -4.80 -8.71
N LYS A 158 10.34 -5.03 -9.53
CA LYS A 158 11.74 -4.75 -9.16
C LYS A 158 12.01 -3.26 -8.98
N ILE A 159 11.41 -2.42 -9.81
CA ILE A 159 11.49 -0.96 -9.67
C ILE A 159 10.84 -0.52 -8.36
N LEU A 160 9.65 -1.03 -8.03
CA LEU A 160 8.96 -0.71 -6.78
C LEU A 160 9.72 -1.22 -5.54
N ASP A 161 10.35 -2.39 -5.64
CA ASP A 161 11.14 -2.95 -4.54
C ASP A 161 12.42 -2.15 -4.28
N ASN A 162 13.05 -1.64 -5.33
CA ASN A 162 14.26 -0.82 -5.23
C ASN A 162 13.99 0.70 -5.23
N TYR A 163 12.72 1.11 -5.19
CA TYR A 163 12.34 2.51 -5.20
C TYR A 163 12.86 3.21 -3.94
N ASP A 164 13.64 4.27 -4.14
CA ASP A 164 14.16 5.16 -3.11
C ASP A 164 13.29 6.42 -3.04
N GLU A 165 12.62 6.60 -1.91
CA GLU A 165 11.70 7.71 -1.66
C GLU A 165 12.42 9.05 -1.44
N ASP A 166 13.68 9.00 -1.01
CA ASP A 166 14.47 10.18 -0.67
C ASP A 166 15.15 10.79 -1.91
N ASP A 167 15.13 10.08 -3.04
CA ASP A 167 15.55 10.62 -4.33
C ASP A 167 14.40 11.41 -4.97
N ASP A 168 14.45 12.74 -4.86
CA ASP A 168 13.44 13.63 -5.44
C ASP A 168 13.30 13.54 -6.98
N SER A 169 14.27 12.93 -7.67
CA SER A 169 14.22 12.68 -9.11
C SER A 169 13.56 11.36 -9.50
N SER A 170 13.30 10.46 -8.53
CA SER A 170 12.71 9.14 -8.74
C SER A 170 11.19 9.25 -8.91
N SER A 171 10.73 9.73 -10.06
CA SER A 171 9.32 9.59 -10.45
C SER A 171 9.15 8.46 -11.46
N ILE A 172 8.16 7.60 -11.25
CA ILE A 172 7.81 6.57 -12.20
C ILE A 172 6.83 7.20 -13.20
N ASN A 173 7.28 7.40 -14.43
CA ASN A 173 6.42 7.90 -15.51
C ASN A 173 5.57 6.74 -16.03
N LEU A 174 4.25 6.90 -16.02
CA LEU A 174 3.29 5.97 -16.59
C LEU A 174 2.18 6.75 -17.29
N SER A 175 1.80 6.34 -18.49
CA SER A 175 0.57 6.80 -19.12
C SER A 175 -0.63 5.98 -18.67
N ASN A 176 -1.83 6.53 -18.77
CA ASN A 176 -3.07 5.76 -18.54
C ASN A 176 -3.18 4.51 -19.45
N GLN A 177 -2.58 4.57 -20.65
CA GLN A 177 -2.51 3.43 -21.56
C GLN A 177 -1.60 2.32 -21.04
N GLU A 178 -0.45 2.67 -20.45
CA GLU A 178 0.48 1.70 -19.84
C GLU A 178 -0.13 1.06 -18.59
N ILE A 179 -0.81 1.83 -17.74
CA ILE A 179 -1.56 1.28 -16.59
C ILE A 179 -2.58 0.25 -17.05
N SER A 180 -3.29 0.53 -18.14
CA SER A 180 -4.29 -0.39 -18.70
C SER A 180 -3.67 -1.69 -19.23
N LYS A 181 -2.44 -1.64 -19.77
CA LYS A 181 -1.69 -2.81 -20.24
C LYS A 181 -1.12 -3.65 -19.09
N LEU A 182 -0.72 -3.00 -18.00
CA LEU A 182 -0.15 -3.64 -16.81
C LEU A 182 -1.19 -4.32 -15.92
N LYS A 183 -2.50 -4.16 -16.19
CA LYS A 183 -3.56 -4.83 -15.42
C LYS A 183 -3.39 -6.34 -15.49
N GLU A 184 -2.93 -6.94 -14.39
CA GLU A 184 -2.77 -8.39 -14.31
C GLU A 184 -4.13 -9.09 -14.45
N LYS A 185 -4.23 -10.03 -15.38
CA LYS A 185 -5.46 -10.83 -15.58
C LYS A 185 -5.86 -11.64 -14.34
N ASN A 186 -4.90 -11.95 -13.47
CA ASN A 186 -5.07 -12.77 -12.27
C ASN A 186 -5.14 -11.93 -10.98
N CYS A 187 -5.27 -10.61 -11.08
CA CYS A 187 -5.38 -9.76 -9.92
C CYS A 187 -6.72 -9.96 -9.19
N VAL A 188 -6.64 -10.26 -7.90
CA VAL A 188 -7.78 -10.33 -6.99
C VAL A 188 -7.83 -9.07 -6.15
N VAL A 189 -8.93 -8.33 -6.26
CA VAL A 189 -9.24 -7.26 -5.31
C VAL A 189 -9.95 -7.88 -4.12
N TYR A 190 -9.30 -7.90 -2.96
CA TYR A 190 -9.87 -8.41 -1.71
C TYR A 190 -10.84 -7.42 -1.08
N PHE A 191 -10.50 -6.14 -1.06
CA PHE A 191 -11.32 -5.10 -0.46
C PHE A 191 -10.99 -3.72 -1.02
N SER A 192 -11.89 -2.77 -0.80
CA SER A 192 -11.67 -1.34 -1.03
C SER A 192 -12.11 -0.55 0.20
N VAL A 193 -11.38 0.51 0.55
CA VAL A 193 -11.65 1.33 1.73
C VAL A 193 -11.54 2.81 1.41
N ASN A 194 -12.48 3.60 1.92
CA ASN A 194 -12.44 5.04 1.91
C ASN A 194 -12.31 5.57 3.33
N TYR A 195 -11.26 6.34 3.60
CA TYR A 195 -11.09 7.08 4.85
C TYR A 195 -11.38 8.55 4.63
N VAL A 196 -12.21 9.12 5.49
CA VAL A 196 -12.38 10.58 5.59
C VAL A 196 -11.65 11.05 6.82
N LEU A 197 -10.63 11.86 6.60
CA LEU A 197 -9.78 12.44 7.63
C LEU A 197 -10.07 13.92 7.77
N VAL A 198 -10.09 14.43 9.00
CA VAL A 198 -10.33 15.84 9.31
C VAL A 198 -9.10 16.41 9.98
N LYS A 199 -8.62 17.52 9.44
CA LYS A 199 -7.51 18.27 10.02
C LYS A 199 -7.99 19.04 11.25
N VAL A 200 -7.29 18.87 12.36
CA VAL A 200 -7.54 19.53 13.63
C VAL A 200 -6.29 20.28 14.10
N ASP A 201 -6.38 21.01 15.21
CA ASP A 201 -5.22 21.48 15.97
C ASP A 201 -5.05 20.69 17.26
N LYS A 202 -4.07 21.07 18.07
CA LYS A 202 -3.79 20.49 19.39
C LYS A 202 -4.97 20.51 20.37
N ASN A 203 -5.96 21.37 20.15
CA ASN A 203 -7.17 21.49 20.97
C ASN A 203 -8.36 20.72 20.36
N GLY A 204 -8.16 20.02 19.23
CA GLY A 204 -9.22 19.30 18.51
C GLY A 204 -10.09 20.19 17.62
N LEU A 205 -9.75 21.47 17.43
CA LEU A 205 -10.53 22.38 16.58
C LEU A 205 -10.16 22.16 15.11
N LYS A 206 -11.18 22.12 14.23
CA LYS A 206 -10.97 21.93 12.79
C LYS A 206 -10.10 23.05 12.22
N ARG A 207 -9.12 22.67 11.39
CA ARG A 207 -8.23 23.61 10.69
C ARG A 207 -8.27 23.37 9.18
N PRO A 208 -8.11 24.42 8.38
CA PRO A 208 -8.01 24.26 6.93
C PRO A 208 -6.73 23.50 6.57
N ILE A 209 -6.82 22.65 5.54
CA ILE A 209 -5.65 22.04 4.92
C ILE A 209 -4.99 23.12 4.06
N LYS A 210 -3.69 23.36 4.28
CA LYS A 210 -2.91 24.40 3.58
C LYS A 210 -2.91 24.13 2.08
N SER A 211 -3.06 25.17 1.25
CA SER A 211 -3.03 25.04 -0.23
C SER A 211 -1.75 24.38 -0.72
N LYS A 212 -0.59 24.79 -0.18
CA LYS A 212 0.71 24.18 -0.47
C LYS A 212 0.71 22.65 -0.32
N PHE A 213 0.09 22.12 0.73
CA PHE A 213 -0.01 20.66 0.93
C PHE A 213 -0.84 19.98 -0.16
N LYS A 214 -1.93 20.62 -0.62
CA LYS A 214 -2.78 20.10 -1.70
C LYS A 214 -2.09 20.16 -3.06
N GLU A 215 -1.30 21.21 -3.29
CA GLU A 215 -0.50 21.40 -4.52
C GLU A 215 0.64 20.38 -4.62
N GLU A 216 1.30 20.07 -3.50
CA GLU A 216 2.36 19.05 -3.43
C GLU A 216 1.81 17.62 -3.50
N ASN A 217 0.57 17.41 -3.06
CA ASN A 217 -0.06 16.09 -2.96
C ASN A 217 -1.41 16.08 -3.68
N LEU A 218 -1.35 16.08 -5.01
CA LEU A 218 -2.52 16.16 -5.86
C LEU A 218 -3.44 14.94 -5.67
N PRO A 219 -4.76 15.16 -5.58
CA PRO A 219 -5.71 14.07 -5.51
C PRO A 219 -5.73 13.29 -6.83
N MET A 220 -5.97 11.99 -6.74
CA MET A 220 -6.18 11.08 -7.86
C MET A 220 -7.63 10.62 -7.91
N GLU A 221 -8.21 10.50 -9.10
CA GLU A 221 -9.58 9.99 -9.23
C GLU A 221 -9.68 8.55 -8.69
N VAL A 222 -10.80 8.23 -8.03
CA VAL A 222 -10.98 6.91 -7.38
C VAL A 222 -10.80 5.76 -8.37
N GLU A 223 -11.32 5.91 -9.59
CA GLU A 223 -11.18 4.93 -10.67
C GLU A 223 -9.73 4.72 -11.10
N GLN A 224 -8.93 5.80 -11.14
CA GLN A 224 -7.50 5.72 -11.45
C GLN A 224 -6.72 5.00 -10.34
N VAL A 225 -7.07 5.23 -9.07
CA VAL A 225 -6.47 4.49 -7.94
C VAL A 225 -6.79 3.00 -8.05
N GLU A 226 -8.03 2.64 -8.39
CA GLU A 226 -8.42 1.23 -8.58
C GLU A 226 -7.65 0.58 -9.72
N ASP A 227 -7.53 1.28 -10.85
CA ASP A 227 -6.84 0.79 -12.03
C ASP A 227 -5.34 0.62 -11.78
N LEU A 228 -4.72 1.59 -11.10
CA LEU A 228 -3.33 1.47 -10.68
C LEU A 228 -3.15 0.32 -9.68
N ALA A 229 -4.07 0.14 -8.73
CA ALA A 229 -4.00 -0.97 -7.79
C ALA A 229 -4.07 -2.33 -8.50
N LYS A 230 -4.91 -2.47 -9.53
CA LYS A 230 -4.97 -3.68 -10.37
C LYS A 230 -3.73 -3.89 -11.23
N ALA A 231 -3.11 -2.81 -11.70
CA ALA A 231 -1.86 -2.86 -12.45
C ALA A 231 -0.65 -3.22 -11.58
N LEU A 232 -0.70 -2.86 -10.30
CA LEU A 232 0.37 -3.09 -9.33
C LEU A 232 0.11 -4.30 -8.42
N CYS A 233 -0.89 -5.12 -8.77
CA CYS A 233 -1.07 -6.47 -8.23
C CYS A 233 0.23 -7.27 -8.36
#